data_AF-A0A3N9NGD5-F1
#
_entry.id   AF-A0A3N9NGD5-F1
#
_cell.length_a   1.000
_cell.length_b   1.000
_cell.length_c   1.000
_cell.angle_alpha   90.00
_cell.angle_beta   90.00
_cell.angle_gamma   90.00
#
_symmetry.space_group_name_H-M   'P 1'
#
loop_
_entity.id
_entity.type
_entity.pdbx_description
1 polymer ?
#
loop_
_entity_poly.entity_id
_entity_poly.type
_entity_poly.pdbx_seq_one_letter_code
_entity_poly.pdbx_strand_id
1 'polypeptide(L)' 'MGWYNKRLAKSIWVFHVSASPCNNCDIEILDLLTPRYDLERFGIKLVGSIRHA' A
#
# COMPACT_ATOMS: atom_id res chain seq x y z
N MET A 1 1.44 0.62 -22.40
CA MET A 1 1.26 1.46 -21.17
C MET A 1 1.81 2.85 -21.45
N GLY A 2 0.95 3.87 -21.55
CA GLY A 2 1.38 5.26 -21.76
C GLY A 2 2.23 5.81 -20.61
N TRP A 3 2.96 6.89 -20.85
CA TRP A 3 3.87 7.50 -19.86
C TRP A 3 3.18 7.90 -18.55
N TYR A 4 1.92 8.34 -18.63
CA TYR A 4 1.08 8.67 -17.47
C TYR A 4 0.92 7.47 -16.52
N ASN A 5 0.46 6.32 -17.03
CA ASN A 5 0.28 5.11 -16.23
C ASN A 5 1.60 4.57 -15.64
N LYS A 6 2.73 4.78 -16.33
CA LYS A 6 4.06 4.40 -15.81
C LYS A 6 4.49 5.21 -14.59
N ARG A 7 4.00 6.45 -14.43
CA ARG A 7 4.29 7.29 -13.27
C ARG A 7 3.48 6.85 -12.06
N LEU A 8 2.18 6.64 -12.24
CA LEU A 8 1.29 6.15 -11.17
C LEU A 8 1.75 4.80 -10.61
N ALA A 9 2.23 3.90 -11.47
CA ALA A 9 2.72 2.58 -11.05
C ALA A 9 3.99 2.61 -10.17
N LYS A 10 4.70 3.75 -10.05
CA LYS A 10 5.95 3.87 -9.28
C LYS A 10 5.79 4.67 -7.97
N SER A 11 4.59 5.17 -7.68
CA SER A 11 4.33 6.01 -6.51
C SER A 11 2.87 5.82 -6.04
N ILE A 12 2.53 4.58 -5.69
CA ILE A 12 1.16 4.18 -5.35
C ILE A 12 0.92 4.48 -3.87
N TRP A 13 -0.14 5.22 -3.56
CA TRP A 13 -0.56 5.39 -2.18
C TRP A 13 -1.77 4.49 -1.94
N VAL A 14 -1.82 3.83 -0.78
CA VAL A 14 -2.80 2.77 -0.51
C VAL A 14 -3.49 3.09 0.81
N PHE A 15 -4.80 2.85 0.87
CA PHE A 15 -5.59 2.91 2.09
C PHE A 15 -6.16 1.53 2.37
N HIS A 16 -5.90 1.00 3.56
CA HIS A 16 -6.43 -0.29 3.99
C HIS A 16 -7.83 -0.11 4.58
N VAL A 17 -8.82 -0.84 4.05
CA VAL A 17 -10.19 -0.89 4.57
C VAL A 17 -10.43 -2.26 5.18
N SER A 18 -10.66 -2.29 6.49
CA SER A 18 -11.06 -3.50 7.23
C SER A 18 -12.58 -3.53 7.41
N ALA A 19 -13.28 -4.47 6.76
CA ALA A 19 -14.72 -4.65 6.90
C ALA A 19 -15.03 -6.00 7.58
N SER A 20 -14.86 -6.06 8.91
CA SER A 20 -14.95 -7.29 9.73
C SER A 20 -13.85 -8.34 9.42
N PRO A 21 -12.56 -7.98 9.57
CA PRO A 21 -11.46 -8.91 9.31
C PRO A 21 -11.29 -9.94 10.45
N CYS A 22 -10.59 -11.04 10.16
CA CYS A 22 -10.05 -11.95 11.16
C CYS A 22 -8.64 -11.55 11.66
N ASN A 23 -8.17 -10.35 11.30
CA ASN A 23 -6.85 -9.77 11.57
C ASN A 23 -5.64 -10.46 10.91
N ASN A 24 -5.77 -11.67 10.36
CA ASN A 24 -4.63 -12.34 9.70
C ASN A 24 -4.07 -11.53 8.52
N CYS A 25 -4.93 -11.10 7.59
CA CYS A 25 -4.48 -10.31 6.44
C CYS A 25 -3.98 -8.92 6.85
N ASP A 26 -4.49 -8.35 7.94
CA ASP A 26 -4.08 -7.02 8.40
C ASP A 26 -2.67 -7.07 8.99
N ILE A 27 -2.32 -8.15 9.69
CA ILE A 27 -0.96 -8.42 10.16
C ILE A 27 -0.01 -8.61 8.97
N GLU A 28 -0.42 -9.31 7.92
CA GLU A 28 0.39 -9.46 6.70
C GLU A 28 0.62 -8.12 5.98
N ILE A 29 -0.40 -7.24 5.94
CA ILE A 29 -0.26 -5.89 5.40
C ILE A 29 0.76 -5.08 6.21
N LEU A 30 0.79 -5.22 7.53
CA LEU A 30 1.81 -4.59 8.37
C LEU A 30 3.20 -5.19 8.14
N ASP A 31 3.29 -6.52 8.01
CA ASP A 31 4.56 -7.22 7.78
C ASP A 31 5.22 -6.78 6.45
N LEU A 32 4.40 -6.52 5.43
CA LEU A 32 4.86 -5.98 4.15
C LEU A 32 5.53 -4.59 4.25
N LEU A 33 5.20 -3.80 5.28
CA LEU A 33 5.83 -2.50 5.56
C LEU A 33 7.09 -2.63 6.42
N THR A 34 7.38 -3.81 6.96
CA THR A 34 8.59 -4.02 7.75
C THR A 34 9.83 -4.12 6.84
N PRO A 35 11.05 -3.89 7.38
CA PRO A 35 12.28 -3.92 6.60
C PRO A 35 12.56 -5.25 5.87
N ARG A 36 11.90 -6.35 6.27
CA ARG A 36 12.08 -7.65 5.63
C ARG A 36 11.54 -7.66 4.19
N TYR A 37 10.37 -7.04 3.98
CA TYR A 37 9.71 -7.00 2.68
C TYR A 37 9.76 -5.61 2.03
N ASP A 38 9.71 -4.55 2.85
CA ASP A 38 9.92 -3.15 2.49
C ASP A 38 9.24 -2.73 1.17
N LEU A 39 7.91 -2.63 1.22
CA LEU A 39 7.12 -2.12 0.08
C LEU A 39 7.41 -0.65 -0.23
N GLU A 40 7.91 0.14 0.72
CA GLU A 40 8.18 1.57 0.52
C GLU A 40 9.23 1.80 -0.57
N ARG A 41 10.18 0.87 -0.75
CA ARG A 41 11.16 0.89 -1.85
C ARG A 41 10.53 0.87 -3.25
N PHE A 42 9.33 0.31 -3.40
CA PHE A 42 8.59 0.32 -4.67
C PHE A 42 7.74 1.59 -4.86
N GLY A 43 7.82 2.54 -3.92
CA GLY A 43 7.02 3.76 -3.92
C GLY A 43 5.59 3.54 -3.40
N ILE A 44 5.35 2.43 -2.69
CA ILE A 44 4.06 2.13 -2.07
C ILE A 44 4.03 2.76 -0.67
N LYS A 45 2.98 3.55 -0.38
CA LYS A 45 2.82 4.17 0.94
C LYS A 45 1.42 3.94 1.49
N LEU A 46 1.34 3.40 2.70
CA LEU A 46 0.07 3.30 3.44
C LEU A 46 -0.31 4.69 3.99
N VAL A 47 -1.48 5.20 3.63
CA VAL A 47 -2.01 6.50 4.08
C VAL A 47 -3.26 6.30 4.94
N GLY A 48 -3.53 7.25 5.84
CA GLY A 48 -4.65 7.17 6.79
C GLY A 48 -5.96 7.82 6.32
N SER A 49 -5.99 8.43 5.13
CA SER A 49 -7.19 9.07 4.57
C SER A 49 -7.43 8.57 3.17
N ILE A 50 -8.67 8.18 2.89
CA ILE A 50 -9.10 7.69 1.58
C ILE A 50 -9.00 8.76 0.47
N ARG A 51 -8.93 10.04 0.83
CA ARG A 51 -8.76 11.14 -0.14
C ARG A 51 -7.33 11.25 -0.70
N HIS A 52 -6.37 10.59 -0.05
CA HIS A 52 -4.97 10.63 -0.45
C HIS A 52 -4.49 9.32 -1.09
N ALA A 53 -5.28 8.25 -1.00
CA ALA A 53 -4.98 6.97 -1.64
C ALA A 53 -5.54 6.93 -3.06
#